data_AF-A0A402B0R9-F1
#
_entry.id   AF-A0A402B0R9-F1
#
_cell.length_a   1.000
_cell.length_b   1.000
_cell.length_c   1.000
_cell.angle_alpha   90.00
_cell.angle_beta   90.00
_cell.angle_gamma   90.00
#
_symmetry.space_group_name_H-M   'P 1'
#
loop_
_entity.id
_entity.type
_entity.pdbx_description
1 polymer ?
#
loop_
_entity_poly.entity_id
_entity_poly.type
_entity_poly.pdbx_seq_one_letter_code
_entity_poly.pdbx_strand_id
1 'polypeptide(L)'
;MTDQTLYCRDCNQEFTFTAGEQEFFASRGLTNAPTRCPSCRAARKQAGGGRRNSSSGFGGGYREREPRQMYTATCASCGNEAQVPFQPREDRPVYCKDCYQPQERSSRW
;
A
#
# COMPACT_ATOMS: atom_id res chain seq x y z
N MET A 1 23.67 -16.82 -18.66
CA MET A 1 23.91 -15.41 -19.06
C MET A 1 25.23 -14.94 -18.45
N THR A 2 25.81 -13.81 -18.86
CA THR A 2 27.08 -13.28 -18.30
C THR A 2 26.82 -12.07 -17.42
N ASP A 3 27.71 -11.82 -16.46
CA ASP A 3 27.61 -10.64 -15.60
C ASP A 3 27.73 -9.35 -16.43
N GLN A 4 26.85 -8.39 -16.14
CA GLN A 4 26.84 -7.10 -16.82
C GLN A 4 27.02 -5.97 -15.82
N THR A 5 27.90 -5.04 -16.12
CA THR A 5 28.15 -3.85 -15.30
C THR A 5 27.25 -2.70 -15.76
N LEU A 6 26.52 -2.08 -14.83
CA LEU A 6 25.55 -1.00 -15.08
C LEU A 6 25.80 0.19 -14.15
N TYR A 7 25.32 1.37 -14.56
CA TYR A 7 25.41 2.60 -13.76
C TYR A 7 24.08 2.95 -13.12
N CYS A 8 24.10 3.27 -11.82
CA CYS A 8 22.91 3.68 -11.09
C CYS A 8 22.47 5.09 -11.49
N ARG A 9 21.19 5.27 -11.84
CA ARG A 9 20.64 6.59 -12.21
C ARG A 9 20.62 7.62 -11.06
N ASP A 10 20.62 7.20 -9.80
CA ASP A 10 20.51 8.12 -8.67
C ASP A 10 21.87 8.56 -8.11
N CYS A 11 22.82 7.64 -7.96
CA CYS A 11 24.12 7.91 -7.35
C CYS A 11 25.30 7.80 -8.33
N ASN A 12 25.03 7.45 -9.59
CA ASN A 12 26.02 7.28 -10.66
C ASN A 12 27.14 6.27 -10.33
N GLN A 13 26.92 5.41 -9.32
CA GLN A 13 27.83 4.34 -8.98
C GLN A 13 27.63 3.15 -9.90
N GLU A 14 28.75 2.49 -10.21
CA GLU A 14 28.77 1.23 -10.92
C GLU A 14 28.23 0.10 -10.02
N PHE A 15 27.45 -0.80 -10.61
CA PHE A 15 27.00 -2.03 -9.94
C PHE A 15 26.89 -3.18 -10.93
N THR A 16 27.07 -4.39 -10.42
CA THR A 16 26.99 -5.62 -11.21
C THR A 16 25.57 -6.16 -11.24
N PHE A 17 25.10 -6.51 -12.44
CA PHE A 17 23.89 -7.26 -12.71
C PHE A 17 24.28 -8.67 -13.10
N THR A 18 24.29 -9.55 -12.11
CA THR A 18 24.86 -10.89 -12.24
C THR A 18 24.01 -11.80 -13.13
N ALA A 19 24.61 -12.85 -13.68
CA ALA A 19 23.89 -13.87 -14.44
C ALA A 19 22.69 -14.46 -13.68
N GLY A 20 22.85 -14.71 -12.37
CA GLY A 20 21.77 -15.22 -11.52
C GLY A 20 20.64 -14.21 -11.28
N GLU A 21 20.95 -12.91 -11.18
CA GLU A 21 19.91 -11.87 -11.10
C GLU A 21 19.16 -11.71 -12.42
N GLN A 22 19.83 -11.87 -13.56
CA GLN A 22 19.21 -11.85 -14.87
C GLN A 22 18.21 -13.00 -15.03
N GLU A 23 18.59 -14.21 -14.61
CA GLU A 23 17.70 -15.38 -14.58
C GLU A 23 16.51 -15.17 -13.65
N PHE A 24 16.73 -14.58 -12.48
CA PHE A 24 15.65 -14.21 -11.57
C PHE A 24 14.68 -13.22 -12.21
N PHE A 25 15.18 -12.19 -12.90
CA PHE A 25 14.36 -11.21 -13.60
C PHE A 25 13.56 -11.87 -14.73
N ALA A 26 14.19 -12.70 -15.54
CA ALA A 26 13.53 -13.45 -16.61
C ALA A 26 12.41 -14.37 -16.08
N SER A 27 12.67 -15.10 -14.97
CA SER A 27 11.68 -15.99 -14.33
C SER A 27 10.43 -15.25 -13.83
N ARG A 28 10.58 -13.95 -13.51
CA ARG A 28 9.50 -13.09 -13.03
C ARG A 28 8.82 -12.31 -14.17
N GLY A 29 9.23 -12.52 -15.42
CA GLY A 29 8.76 -11.75 -16.57
C GLY A 29 9.27 -10.31 -16.60
N LEU A 30 10.32 -9.99 -15.85
CA LEU A 30 10.96 -8.67 -15.87
C LEU A 30 12.00 -8.66 -17.00
N THR A 31 11.64 -8.04 -18.12
CA THR A 31 12.50 -7.90 -19.31
C THR A 31 13.47 -6.74 -19.22
N ASN A 32 13.29 -5.83 -18.26
CA ASN A 32 14.09 -4.62 -18.11
C ASN A 32 15.19 -4.81 -17.06
N ALA A 33 16.41 -4.39 -17.41
CA ALA A 33 17.53 -4.35 -16.48
C ALA A 33 17.29 -3.33 -15.35
N PRO A 34 17.82 -3.57 -14.14
CA PRO A 34 17.72 -2.63 -13.03
C PRO A 34 18.39 -1.29 -13.39
N THR A 35 17.72 -0.19 -13.11
CA THR A 35 18.23 1.19 -13.35
C THR A 35 18.88 1.82 -12.11
N ARG A 36 18.80 1.12 -10.97
CA ARG A 36 19.29 1.59 -9.66
C ARG A 36 20.10 0.49 -9.00
N CYS A 37 21.21 0.87 -8.37
CA CYS A 37 22.03 -0.06 -7.61
C CYS A 37 21.26 -0.62 -6.39
N PRO A 38 21.70 -1.76 -5.81
CA PRO A 38 21.05 -2.38 -4.66
C PRO A 38 20.86 -1.43 -3.46
N SER A 39 21.83 -0.55 -3.19
CA SER A 39 21.76 0.41 -2.09
C SER A 39 20.67 1.47 -2.30
N CYS A 40 20.57 2.08 -3.48
CA CYS A 40 19.50 3.02 -3.81
C CYS A 40 18.12 2.35 -3.86
N ARG A 41 18.03 1.10 -4.33
CA ARG A 41 16.80 0.29 -4.26
C ARG A 41 16.38 0.04 -2.81
N ALA A 42 17.33 -0.34 -1.96
CA ALA A 42 17.08 -0.58 -0.53
C ALA A 42 16.66 0.71 0.20
N ALA A 43 17.37 1.81 -0.03
CA ALA A 43 17.06 3.12 0.55
C ALA A 43 15.63 3.58 0.21
N ARG A 44 15.18 3.40 -1.05
CA ARG A 44 13.78 3.71 -1.42
C ARG A 44 12.75 2.77 -0.78
N LYS A 45 13.10 1.49 -0.63
CA LYS A 45 12.24 0.52 0.06
C LYS A 45 12.07 0.89 1.55
N GLN A 46 13.08 1.53 2.14
CA GLN A 46 13.05 2.05 3.51
C GLN A 46 12.33 3.40 3.60
N ALA A 47 12.52 4.30 2.62
CA ALA A 47 11.98 5.66 2.60
C ALA A 47 10.49 5.79 2.20
N GLY A 48 9.72 4.71 2.11
CA GLY A 48 8.24 4.81 2.05
C GLY A 48 7.53 4.24 0.83
N GLY A 49 8.16 3.39 0.01
CA GLY A 49 7.52 2.78 -1.16
C GLY A 49 7.07 1.32 -1.03
N GLY A 50 7.38 0.64 0.09
CA GLY A 50 7.13 -0.80 0.22
C GLY A 50 5.90 -1.08 1.08
N ARG A 51 4.73 -1.29 0.46
CA ARG A 51 3.63 -2.05 1.06
C ARG A 51 4.15 -3.44 1.43
N ARG A 52 4.66 -3.61 2.64
CA ARG A 52 5.02 -4.92 3.19
C ARG A 52 3.87 -5.35 4.08
N ASN A 53 3.01 -6.22 3.54
CA ASN A 53 2.37 -7.20 4.38
C ASN A 53 3.48 -8.15 4.88
N SER A 54 3.99 -7.87 6.08
CA SER A 54 4.67 -8.83 6.93
C SER A 54 4.48 -8.29 8.34
N SER A 55 3.72 -9.07 9.11
CA SER A 55 3.42 -8.87 10.52
C SER A 55 4.64 -8.44 11.33
N SER A 56 4.36 -7.60 12.34
CA SER A 56 5.19 -7.27 13.51
C SER A 56 6.12 -6.05 13.37
N GLY A 57 5.79 -4.95 14.06
CA GLY A 57 6.76 -3.94 14.46
C GLY A 57 6.30 -2.49 14.30
N PHE A 58 5.81 -1.92 15.39
CA PHE A 58 5.47 -0.52 15.65
C PHE A 58 6.45 0.49 15.01
N GLY A 59 5.93 1.47 14.27
CA GLY A 59 6.75 2.56 13.69
C GLY A 59 6.01 3.46 12.70
N GLY A 60 4.75 3.82 12.98
CA GLY A 60 4.01 4.81 12.21
C GLY A 60 4.21 6.19 12.82
N GLY A 61 4.87 7.08 12.09
CA GLY A 61 5.31 8.39 12.56
C GLY A 61 4.24 9.23 13.24
N TYR A 62 4.67 9.93 14.29
CA TYR A 62 4.04 11.09 14.92
C TYR A 62 3.78 12.20 13.87
N ARG A 63 2.79 12.01 13.02
CA ARG A 63 1.90 13.13 12.73
C ARG A 63 0.66 12.82 13.53
N GLU A 64 0.47 13.58 14.60
CA GLU A 64 -0.79 13.71 15.34
C GLU A 64 -1.89 13.83 14.28
N ARG A 65 -2.49 12.69 13.93
CA ARG A 65 -3.62 12.68 13.04
C ARG A 65 -4.71 13.24 13.92
N GLU A 66 -5.05 14.51 13.71
CA GLU A 66 -6.18 15.14 14.38
C GLU A 66 -7.31 14.11 14.43
N PRO A 67 -7.88 13.84 15.61
CA PRO A 67 -8.90 12.81 15.76
C PRO A 67 -9.98 13.11 14.73
N ARG A 68 -10.19 12.18 13.78
CA ARG A 68 -11.20 12.34 12.75
C ARG A 68 -12.53 12.63 13.45
N GLN A 69 -13.16 13.75 13.14
CA GLN A 69 -14.46 14.08 13.71
C GLN A 69 -15.46 12.97 13.34
N MET A 70 -15.99 12.32 14.36
CA MET A 70 -17.03 11.30 14.22
C MET A 70 -18.38 11.97 14.42
N TYR A 71 -19.32 11.65 13.55
CA TYR A 71 -20.70 12.09 13.65
C TYR A 71 -21.56 10.94 14.12
N THR A 72 -22.49 11.25 15.01
CA THR A 72 -23.49 10.30 15.51
C THR A 72 -24.69 10.27 14.57
N ALA A 73 -25.17 9.07 14.25
CA ALA A 73 -26.35 8.83 13.44
C ALA A 73 -27.14 7.64 13.97
N THR A 74 -28.44 7.58 13.64
CA THR A 74 -29.29 6.42 13.93
C THR A 74 -29.14 5.39 12.80
N CYS A 75 -28.88 4.13 13.16
CA CYS A 75 -28.81 3.02 12.20
C CYS A 75 -30.19 2.77 11.57
N ALA A 76 -30.27 2.80 10.25
CA ALA A 76 -31.51 2.58 9.51
C ALA A 76 -32.05 1.14 9.61
N SER A 77 -31.21 0.17 10.00
CA SER A 77 -31.63 -1.24 10.11
C SER A 77 -32.09 -1.64 11.51
N CYS A 78 -31.46 -1.13 12.57
CA CYS A 78 -31.71 -1.59 13.93
C CYS A 78 -32.05 -0.46 14.92
N GLY A 79 -32.00 0.80 14.50
CA GLY A 79 -32.32 1.96 15.34
C GLY A 79 -31.24 2.35 16.36
N ASN A 80 -30.16 1.58 16.47
CA ASN A 80 -29.07 1.86 17.41
C ASN A 80 -28.16 3.01 16.94
N GLU A 81 -27.39 3.57 17.86
CA GLU A 81 -26.41 4.62 17.58
C GLU A 81 -25.24 4.10 16.73
N ALA A 82 -24.89 4.84 15.67
CA ALA A 82 -23.77 4.58 14.78
C ALA A 82 -22.84 5.80 14.72
N GLN A 83 -21.53 5.56 14.81
CA GLN A 83 -20.51 6.60 14.63
C GLN A 83 -19.87 6.48 13.25
N VAL A 84 -19.96 7.55 12.46
CA VAL A 84 -19.46 7.60 11.08
C VAL A 84 -18.51 8.78 10.85
N PRO A 85 -17.49 8.64 9.98
CA PRO A 85 -16.50 9.69 9.73
C PRO A 85 -16.97 10.74 8.70
N PHE A 86 -18.26 10.74 8.36
CA PHE A 86 -18.88 11.68 7.41
C PHE A 86 -20.17 12.21 8.02
N GLN A 87 -20.54 13.44 7.68
CA GLN A 87 -21.80 14.01 8.15
C GLN A 87 -22.98 13.24 7.54
N PRO A 88 -23.87 12.62 8.35
CA PRO A 88 -25.06 11.95 7.87
C PRO A 88 -25.95 12.92 7.10
N ARG A 89 -26.56 12.43 6.02
CA ARG A 89 -27.54 13.18 5.22
C ARG A 89 -28.82 12.39 5.14
N GLU A 90 -29.95 13.08 4.99
CA GLU A 90 -31.27 12.44 4.91
C GLU A 90 -31.46 11.64 3.61
N ASP A 91 -30.64 11.87 2.58
CA ASP A 91 -30.71 11.16 1.31
C ASP A 91 -30.12 9.73 1.34
N ARG A 92 -29.33 9.38 2.37
CA ARG A 92 -28.62 8.09 2.41
C ARG A 92 -28.64 7.42 3.79
N PRO A 93 -29.11 6.15 3.89
CA PRO A 93 -29.20 5.46 5.16
C PRO A 93 -27.81 5.18 5.75
N VAL A 94 -27.66 5.44 7.05
CA VAL A 94 -26.48 5.08 7.85
C VAL A 94 -26.70 3.71 8.49
N TYR A 95 -25.67 2.87 8.49
CA TYR A 95 -25.68 1.56 9.13
C TYR A 95 -24.60 1.50 10.21
N CYS A 96 -24.93 0.90 11.37
CA CYS A 96 -23.93 0.60 12.39
C CYS A 96 -22.97 -0.49 11.90
N LYS A 97 -21.85 -0.67 12.62
CA LYS A 97 -20.81 -1.64 12.27
C LYS A 97 -21.34 -3.07 12.13
N ASP A 98 -22.34 -3.43 12.92
CA ASP A 98 -22.91 -4.78 12.94
C ASP A 98 -23.93 -5.01 11.81
N CYS A 99 -24.65 -3.95 11.40
CA CYS A 99 -25.61 -4.02 10.31
C CYS A 99 -25.00 -3.71 8.93
N TYR A 100 -23.83 -3.08 8.90
CA TYR A 100 -23.13 -2.76 7.66
C TYR A 100 -22.62 -4.05 7.00
N GLN A 101 -23.35 -4.51 5.98
CA GLN A 101 -22.83 -5.54 5.10
C GLN A 101 -22.07 -4.88 3.95
N PRO A 102 -20.74 -5.12 3.82
CA PRO A 102 -20.04 -4.71 2.62
C PRO A 102 -20.67 -5.47 1.46
N GLN A 103 -21.36 -4.77 0.57
CA GLN A 103 -21.72 -5.36 -0.71
C GLN A 103 -20.41 -5.76 -1.36
N GLU A 104 -20.19 -7.08 -1.49
CA GLU A 104 -19.22 -7.60 -2.44
C GLU A 104 -19.59 -6.90 -3.75
N ARG A 105 -18.68 -6.05 -4.25
CA ARG A 105 -18.84 -5.51 -5.60
C ARG A 105 -18.76 -6.73 -6.47
N SER A 106 -19.93 -7.30 -6.79
CA SER A 106 -20.09 -8.37 -7.75
C SER A 106 -19.37 -7.86 -8.99
N SER A 107 -18.18 -8.43 -9.21
CA SER A 107 -17.35 -8.25 -10.38
C SER A 107 -18.16 -8.73 -11.57
N ARG A 108 -19.09 -7.89 -12.00
CA ARG A 108 -19.72 -7.99 -13.30
C ARG A 108 -18.70 -7.43 -14.28
N TRP A 109 -17.84 -8.37 -14.71
CA TRP A 109 -17.01 -8.38 -15.91
C TRP A 109 -15.77 -7.49 -15.89
#